data_AF-A0A3C1DJG7-F1
#
_entry.id   AF-A0A3C1DJG7-F1
#
_cell.length_a   1.000
_cell.length_b   1.000
_cell.length_c   1.000
_cell.angle_alpha   90.00
_cell.angle_beta   90.00
_cell.angle_gamma   90.00
#
_symmetry.space_group_name_H-M   'P 1'
#
loop_
_entity.id
_entity.type
_entity.pdbx_description
1 polymer ?
#
loop_
_entity_poly.entity_id
_entity_poly.type
_entity_poly.pdbx_seq_one_letter_code
_entity_poly.pdbx_strand_id
1 'polypeptide(L)' 'NLPTWLTILTHINPLTYAVDLVRRTIFSFIDVGPAGEQFVSGVTWGDWLVPMWLEAVIIAVMGLIMVRIAVLQFRKA' A
#
# COMPACT_ATOMS: atom_id res chain seq x y z
N ASN A 1 15.45 14.88 -5.78
CA ASN A 1 16.24 13.75 -6.33
C ASN A 1 16.65 12.82 -5.19
N LEU A 2 15.78 11.87 -4.85
CA LEU A 2 16.16 10.80 -3.91
C LEU A 2 17.07 9.80 -4.64
N PRO A 3 18.05 9.19 -3.95
CA PRO A 3 18.81 8.07 -4.50
C PRO A 3 17.85 6.97 -4.95
N THR A 4 18.09 6.36 -6.11
CA THR A 4 17.20 5.35 -6.72
C THR A 4 16.81 4.24 -5.74
N TRP A 5 17.75 3.80 -4.90
CA TRP A 5 17.49 2.77 -3.89
C TRP A 5 16.47 3.21 -2.83
N LEU A 6 16.50 4.47 -2.41
CA LEU A 6 15.56 5.02 -1.44
C LEU A 6 14.16 5.19 -2.07
N THR A 7 14.11 5.57 -3.35
CA THR A 7 12.86 5.62 -4.13
C THR A 7 12.20 4.25 -4.25
N ILE A 8 12.98 3.19 -4.46
CA ILE A 8 12.47 1.81 -4.50
C ILE A 8 11.92 1.43 -3.11
N LEU A 9 12.62 1.78 -2.04
CA LEU A 9 12.22 1.42 -0.69
C LEU A 9 10.93 2.13 -0.25
N THR A 10 10.71 3.39 -0.66
CA THR A 10 9.45 4.10 -0.39
C THR A 10 8.28 3.53 -1.19
N HIS A 11 8.53 3.00 -2.39
CA HIS A 11 7.51 2.30 -3.18
C HIS A 11 7.16 0.92 -2.61
N ILE A 12 7.98 0.30 -1.77
CA ILE A 12 7.68 -1.02 -1.19
C ILE A 12 7.21 -0.90 0.27
N ASN A 13 6.63 0.24 0.66
CA ASN A 13 6.07 0.38 2.00
C ASN A 13 4.65 -0.24 2.09
N PRO A 14 4.47 -1.42 2.72
CA PRO A 14 3.16 -2.08 2.79
C PRO A 14 2.11 -1.25 3.54
N LEU A 15 2.53 -0.38 4.48
CA LEU A 15 1.60 0.49 5.21
C LEU A 15 0.96 1.55 4.30
N THR A 16 1.71 2.07 3.33
CA THR A 16 1.18 3.04 2.37
C THR A 16 0.02 2.44 1.57
N TYR A 17 0.17 1.20 1.11
CA TYR A 17 -0.89 0.49 0.39
C TYR A 17 -2.07 0.11 1.28
N ALA A 18 -1.82 -0.33 2.51
CA ALA A 18 -2.89 -0.70 3.42
C ALA A 18 -3.80 0.49 3.77
N VAL A 19 -3.19 1.64 4.08
CA VAL A 19 -3.94 2.87 4.38
C VAL A 19 -4.73 3.35 3.16
N ASP A 20 -4.14 3.28 1.96
CA ASP A 20 -4.82 3.70 0.73
C ASP A 20 -5.99 2.77 0.37
N LEU A 21 -5.80 1.46 0.50
CA LEU A 21 -6.86 0.47 0.28
C LEU A 21 -8.04 0.72 1.22
N VAL A 22 -7.79 0.93 2.52
CA VAL A 22 -8.84 1.26 3.50
C VAL A 22 -9.55 2.55 3.13
N ARG A 23 -8.81 3.59 2.75
CA ARG A 23 -9.37 4.87 2.31
C ARG A 23 -10.30 4.66 1.11
N ARG A 24 -9.79 4.16 0.00
CA ARG A 24 -10.58 3.95 -1.23
C ARG A 24 -11.79 3.04 -1.00
N THR A 25 -11.66 2.04 -0.14
CA THR A 25 -12.78 1.17 0.24
C THR A 25 -13.87 1.95 0.99
N ILE A 26 -13.51 2.72 2.02
CA ILE A 26 -14.48 3.53 2.78
C ILE A 26 -15.17 4.53 1.85
N PHE A 27 -14.39 5.29 1.08
CA PHE A 27 -14.90 6.30 0.15
C PHE A 27 -15.73 5.72 -1.01
N SER A 28 -15.64 4.41 -1.30
CA SER A 28 -16.54 3.76 -2.26
C SER A 28 -17.98 3.59 -1.75
N PHE A 29 -18.21 3.74 -0.44
CA PHE A 29 -19.53 3.57 0.19
C PHE A 29 -20.12 4.86 0.76
N ILE A 30 -19.41 5.99 0.67
CA ILE A 30 -19.88 7.30 1.17
C ILE A 30 -19.83 8.35 0.07
N ASP A 31 -20.89 9.14 -0.07
CA ASP A 31 -20.89 10.31 -0.95
C ASP A 31 -20.22 11.48 -0.22
N VAL A 32 -19.12 11.97 -0.79
CA VAL A 32 -18.28 13.00 -0.18
C VAL A 32 -18.41 14.37 -0.86
N GLY A 33 -19.25 14.45 -1.88
CA GLY A 33 -19.46 15.65 -2.67
C GLY A 33 -18.18 16.19 -3.34
N PRO A 34 -18.27 17.33 -4.05
CA PRO A 34 -17.16 17.87 -4.84
C PRO A 34 -15.94 18.28 -4.01
N ALA A 35 -16.16 18.74 -2.77
CA ALA A 35 -15.07 19.13 -1.87
C ALA A 35 -14.31 17.92 -1.29
N GLY A 36 -14.90 16.73 -1.36
CA GLY A 36 -14.35 15.48 -0.85
C GLY A 36 -13.44 14.73 -1.83
N GLU A 37 -13.51 15.04 -3.13
CA GLU A 37 -12.80 14.30 -4.19
C GLU A 37 -11.28 14.31 -4.01
N GLN A 38 -10.73 15.41 -3.48
CA GLN A 38 -9.29 15.53 -3.18
C GLN A 38 -8.79 14.50 -2.16
N PHE A 39 -9.68 13.97 -1.30
CA PHE A 39 -9.33 12.94 -0.31
C PHE A 39 -9.40 11.53 -0.88
N VAL A 40 -9.91 11.34 -2.10
CA VAL A 40 -10.01 10.03 -2.76
C VAL A 40 -8.74 9.71 -3.58
N SER A 41 -7.75 10.62 -3.57
CA SER A 41 -6.50 10.43 -4.31
C SER A 41 -5.76 9.18 -3.84
N GLY A 42 -5.46 8.31 -4.79
CA GLY A 42 -4.75 7.06 -4.56
C GLY A 42 -3.23 7.17 -4.66
N VAL A 43 -2.53 6.11 -4.27
CA VAL A 43 -1.07 5.98 -4.42
C VAL A 43 -0.67 5.97 -5.90
N THR A 44 0.33 6.76 -6.26
CA THR A 44 0.92 6.82 -7.61
C THR A 44 2.39 6.40 -7.60
N TRP A 45 2.81 5.71 -8.66
CA TRP A 45 4.20 5.39 -8.98
C TRP A 45 4.63 6.25 -10.16
N GLY A 46 5.23 7.41 -9.87
CA GLY A 46 5.39 8.46 -10.89
C GLY A 46 4.02 8.94 -11.37
N ASP A 47 3.76 8.82 -12.67
CA ASP A 47 2.48 9.20 -13.30
C ASP A 47 1.45 8.07 -13.35
N TRP A 48 1.77 6.89 -12.79
CA TRP A 48 0.90 5.73 -12.83
C TRP A 48 0.14 5.53 -11.52
N LEU A 49 -1.20 5.62 -11.57
CA LEU A 49 -2.06 5.31 -10.42
C LEU A 49 -2.05 3.80 -10.15
N VAL A 50 -1.70 3.42 -8.93
CA VAL A 50 -1.68 2.01 -8.53
C VAL A 50 -3.13 1.51 -8.43
N PRO A 51 -3.49 0.43 -9.15
CA PRO A 51 -4.83 -0.12 -9.09
C PRO A 51 -5.03 -0.88 -7.77
N MET A 52 -6.25 -0.80 -7.21
CA MET A 52 -6.60 -1.34 -5.90
C MET A 52 -6.24 -2.83 -5.71
N TRP A 53 -6.42 -3.65 -6.74
CA TRP A 53 -6.06 -5.07 -6.68
C TRP A 53 -4.55 -5.29 -6.49
N LEU A 54 -3.71 -4.42 -7.05
CA LEU A 54 -2.26 -4.53 -6.94
C LEU A 54 -1.81 -4.15 -5.53
N GLU A 55 -2.44 -3.14 -4.92
CA GLU A 55 -2.24 -2.78 -3.51
C GLU A 55 -2.54 -3.99 -2.61
N ALA A 56 -3.68 -4.65 -2.82
CA ALA A 56 -4.05 -5.86 -2.09
C ALA A 56 -3.03 -7.00 -2.26
N VAL A 57 -2.53 -7.22 -3.48
CA VAL A 57 -1.48 -8.22 -3.76
C VAL A 57 -0.19 -7.88 -3.03
N ILE A 58 0.26 -6.62 -3.06
CA ILE A 58 1.48 -6.18 -2.36
C ILE A 58 1.36 -6.43 -0.86
N ILE A 59 0.23 -6.05 -0.25
CA ILE A 59 -0.04 -6.27 1.18
C ILE A 59 -0.01 -7.77 1.50
N ALA A 60 -0.69 -8.60 0.70
CA ALA A 60 -0.75 -10.04 0.91
C ALA A 60 0.63 -10.70 0.82
N VAL A 61 1.43 -10.34 -0.20
CA VAL A 61 2.80 -10.85 -0.39
C VAL A 61 3.70 -10.43 0.78
N MET A 62 3.66 -9.16 1.18
CA MET A 62 4.47 -8.66 2.30
C MET A 62 4.08 -9.32 3.62
N GLY A 63 2.79 -9.50 3.88
CA GLY A 63 2.29 -10.23 5.04
C GLY A 63 2.80 -11.67 5.07
N LEU A 64 2.72 -12.39 3.95
CA LEU A 64 3.25 -13.75 3.82
C LEU A 64 4.76 -13.81 4.04
N ILE A 65 5.52 -12.86 3.51
CA ILE A 65 6.97 -12.78 3.71
C ILE A 65 7.29 -12.59 5.19
N MET A 66 6.66 -11.62 5.85
CA MET A 66 6.89 -11.33 7.27
C MET A 66 6.52 -12.52 8.16
N VAL A 67 5.38 -13.17 7.91
CA VAL A 67 4.96 -14.38 8.64
C VAL A 67 5.97 -15.51 8.44
N ARG A 68 6.44 -15.75 7.20
CA ARG A 68 7.46 -16.77 6.94
C ARG A 68 8.77 -16.47 7.66
N ILE A 69 9.22 -15.21 7.65
CA ILE A 69 10.42 -14.78 8.38
C ILE A 69 10.25 -15.04 9.87
N ALA A 70 9.11 -14.67 10.45
CA ALA A 70 8.81 -14.89 11.86
C ALA A 70 8.87 -16.39 12.21
N VAL A 71 8.23 -17.26 11.42
CA VAL A 71 8.27 -18.72 11.61
C VAL A 71 9.71 -19.25 11.58
N LEU A 72 10.52 -18.80 10.63
CA LEU A 72 11.93 -19.21 10.53
C LEU A 72 12.77 -18.70 11.71
N GLN A 73 12.47 -17.51 12.22
CA GLN A 73 13.15 -16.93 13.37
C GLN A 73 12.80 -17.67 14.66
N PHE A 74 11.51 -17.93 14.91
CA PHE A 74 11.05 -18.69 16.07
C PHE A 74 11.56 -20.13 16.08
N ARG A 75 11.74 -20.75 14.92
CA ARG A 75 12.33 -22.10 14.82
C ARG A 75 13.82 -22.14 15.16
N LYS A 76 14.52 -21.01 15.07
CA LYS A 76 15.95 -20.89 15.38
C LYS A 76 16.22 -20.52 16.83
N ALA A 77 15.24 -19.95 17.53
CA ALA A 77 15.28 -19.64 18.96
C ALA A 77 15.03 -20.90 19.79
#